data_AF-A0AAX4PH34-F1
#
_entry.id   AF-A0AAX4PH34-F1
#
_cell.length_a   1.000
_cell.length_b   1.000
_cell.length_c   1.000
_cell.angle_alpha   90.00
_cell.angle_beta   90.00
_cell.angle_gamma   90.00
#
_symmetry.space_group_name_H-M   'P 1'
#
loop_
_entity.id
_entity.type
_entity.pdbx_description
1 polymer ?
#
loop_
_entity_poly.entity_id
_entity_poly.type
_entity_poly.pdbx_seq_one_letter_code
_entity_poly.pdbx_strand_id
1 'polypeptide(L)'
;MVFTRSRRKGSRPSGVDESASAISKRRSKRSKRSKGNQLGRAGGSLKAALRRQKEALLALENAEWALIVAQRTRDKAERALWSADEKVNTLRMAELPRDIWQKIVDEYLHPNDMFAFAMTCKFFRDTTKDLGKKMETNLKARRLLKLRKSGKMASHSMGWFLWVWDTGSYLLEHPALLNYAAFQGSVEILSWLQEEMPDRQLNEDTGRWAGMGGSVEILEYLKGEEYEFREDACRGAARGGHLKALKWFRQQLLLKPIRQRLVGVVMVVYH
;
A
#
# COMPACT_ATOMS: atom_id res chain seq x y z
N MET A 1 100.21 4.64 -56.37
CA MET A 1 100.80 3.56 -57.19
C MET A 1 100.19 2.23 -56.75
N VAL A 2 99.63 1.50 -57.74
CA VAL A 2 99.53 0.02 -57.86
C VAL A 2 98.69 -0.71 -56.78
N PHE A 3 97.50 -1.28 -57.09
CA PHE A 3 97.27 -2.63 -57.68
C PHE A 3 97.99 -3.74 -56.85
N THR A 4 97.50 -4.95 -56.54
CA THR A 4 96.36 -5.76 -56.95
C THR A 4 96.25 -7.02 -56.08
N ARG A 5 95.02 -7.57 -55.97
CA ARG A 5 94.60 -9.00 -55.94
C ARG A 5 95.43 -10.04 -55.16
N SER A 6 94.71 -10.84 -54.35
CA SER A 6 94.40 -12.23 -54.76
C SER A 6 93.23 -12.82 -53.97
N ARG A 7 92.46 -13.65 -54.67
CA ARG A 7 91.20 -14.29 -54.31
C ARG A 7 91.52 -15.71 -53.87
N ARG A 8 91.07 -16.17 -52.70
CA ARG A 8 90.82 -17.61 -52.45
C ARG A 8 89.48 -17.83 -51.76
N LYS A 9 88.78 -18.81 -52.33
CA LYS A 9 87.44 -19.32 -52.00
C LYS A 9 87.41 -19.96 -50.62
N GLY A 10 86.21 -20.03 -50.03
CA GLY A 10 85.83 -21.14 -49.15
C GLY A 10 85.20 -20.73 -47.82
N SER A 11 83.87 -20.75 -47.79
CA SER A 11 83.05 -21.26 -46.67
C SER A 11 82.89 -20.41 -45.39
N ARG A 12 81.75 -19.71 -45.31
CA ARG A 12 81.03 -19.38 -44.07
C ARG A 12 80.39 -20.65 -43.46
N PRO A 13 79.83 -20.60 -42.23
CA PRO A 13 80.12 -19.72 -41.08
C PRO A 13 80.28 -20.53 -39.76
N SER A 14 80.87 -20.00 -38.69
CA SER A 14 80.07 -19.51 -37.56
C SER A 14 80.99 -18.84 -36.53
N GLY A 15 80.99 -17.51 -36.58
CA GLY A 15 81.26 -16.70 -35.40
C GLY A 15 79.94 -16.38 -34.70
N VAL A 16 80.05 -15.75 -33.53
CA VAL A 16 79.00 -15.02 -32.80
C VAL A 16 78.15 -15.81 -31.78
N ASP A 17 78.21 -17.14 -31.73
CA ASP A 17 77.17 -17.90 -30.99
C ASP A 17 77.32 -17.99 -29.45
N GLU A 18 78.52 -17.99 -28.86
CA GLU A 18 78.64 -18.14 -27.39
C GLU A 18 78.29 -16.85 -26.62
N SER A 19 78.71 -15.69 -27.12
CA SER A 19 78.42 -14.39 -26.52
C SER A 19 76.96 -13.97 -26.69
N ALA A 20 76.36 -14.26 -27.85
CA ALA A 20 74.93 -14.01 -28.11
C ALA A 20 74.02 -14.95 -27.30
N SER A 21 74.42 -16.22 -27.12
CA SER A 21 73.71 -17.20 -26.29
C SER A 21 73.71 -16.81 -24.80
N ALA A 22 74.84 -16.31 -24.27
CA ALA A 22 74.94 -15.86 -22.88
C ALA A 22 74.10 -14.59 -22.60
N ILE A 23 74.10 -13.61 -23.52
CA ILE A 23 73.31 -12.37 -23.41
C ILE A 23 71.80 -12.67 -23.56
N SER A 24 71.43 -13.56 -24.48
CA SER A 24 70.06 -14.06 -24.67
C SER A 24 69.52 -14.75 -23.40
N LYS A 25 70.31 -15.66 -22.81
CA LYS A 25 69.95 -16.36 -21.56
C LYS A 25 69.81 -15.38 -20.37
N ARG A 26 70.65 -14.36 -20.27
CA ARG A 26 70.55 -13.31 -19.22
C ARG A 26 69.31 -12.42 -19.41
N ARG A 27 68.99 -12.01 -20.65
CA ARG A 27 67.76 -11.26 -20.97
C ARG A 27 66.49 -12.08 -20.69
N SER A 28 66.50 -13.37 -21.03
CA SER A 28 65.42 -14.32 -20.74
C SER A 28 65.19 -14.48 -19.23
N LYS A 29 66.25 -14.69 -18.43
CA LYS A 29 66.16 -14.77 -16.97
C LYS A 29 65.67 -13.46 -16.33
N ARG A 30 66.15 -12.30 -16.79
CA ARG A 30 65.72 -10.98 -16.28
C ARG A 30 64.26 -10.67 -16.64
N SER A 31 63.82 -11.05 -17.85
CA SER A 31 62.43 -10.95 -18.30
C SER A 31 61.50 -11.86 -17.49
N LYS A 32 61.89 -13.13 -17.25
CA LYS A 32 61.13 -14.05 -16.38
C LYS A 32 61.03 -13.56 -14.94
N ARG A 33 62.10 -12.99 -14.38
CA ARG A 33 62.12 -12.44 -13.01
C ARG A 33 61.31 -11.14 -12.88
N SER A 34 61.33 -10.29 -13.90
CA SER A 34 60.47 -9.09 -14.00
C SER A 34 58.99 -9.46 -14.10
N LYS A 35 58.64 -10.42 -14.97
CA LYS A 35 57.28 -10.96 -15.08
C LYS A 35 56.82 -11.63 -13.78
N GLY A 36 57.69 -12.40 -13.11
CA GLY A 36 57.39 -13.01 -11.81
C GLY A 36 57.12 -11.97 -10.71
N ASN A 37 57.91 -10.89 -10.65
CA ASN A 37 57.68 -9.79 -9.71
C ASN A 37 56.41 -8.98 -10.04
N GLN A 38 56.09 -8.77 -11.32
CA GLN A 38 54.85 -8.12 -11.74
C GLN A 38 53.62 -8.98 -11.41
N LEU A 39 53.68 -10.29 -11.65
CA LEU A 39 52.62 -11.24 -11.30
C LEU A 39 52.44 -11.36 -9.78
N GLY A 40 53.53 -11.35 -9.00
CA GLY A 40 53.48 -11.34 -7.54
C GLY A 40 52.89 -10.04 -6.98
N ARG A 41 53.24 -8.88 -7.54
CA ARG A 41 52.65 -7.58 -7.19
C ARG A 41 51.18 -7.48 -7.60
N ALA A 42 50.83 -7.98 -8.79
CA ALA A 42 49.44 -8.05 -9.24
C ALA A 42 48.60 -8.98 -8.36
N GLY A 43 49.14 -10.15 -7.98
CA GLY A 43 48.48 -11.07 -7.04
C GLY A 43 48.36 -10.51 -5.63
N GLY A 44 49.34 -9.75 -5.14
CA GLY A 44 49.26 -9.01 -3.88
C GLY A 44 48.22 -7.89 -3.91
N SER A 45 48.15 -7.15 -5.02
CA SER A 45 47.14 -6.11 -5.26
C SER A 45 45.73 -6.70 -5.32
N LEU A 46 45.55 -7.84 -6.00
CA LEU A 46 44.28 -8.55 -6.07
C LEU A 46 43.82 -9.06 -4.68
N LYS A 47 44.74 -9.61 -3.88
CA LYS A 47 44.45 -10.04 -2.50
C LYS A 47 44.09 -8.85 -1.60
N ALA A 48 44.75 -7.71 -1.75
CA ALA A 48 44.43 -6.49 -1.02
C ALA A 48 43.06 -5.92 -1.45
N ALA A 49 42.74 -5.94 -2.74
CA ALA A 49 41.42 -5.55 -3.25
C ALA A 49 40.31 -6.46 -2.73
N LEU A 50 40.54 -7.78 -2.71
CA LEU A 50 39.59 -8.75 -2.16
C LEU A 50 39.40 -8.58 -0.64
N ARG A 51 40.46 -8.27 0.12
CA ARG A 51 40.34 -7.94 1.55
C ARG A 51 39.50 -6.69 1.78
N ARG A 52 39.76 -5.61 1.01
CA ARG A 52 38.96 -4.38 1.07
C ARG A 52 37.49 -4.62 0.72
N GLN A 53 37.21 -5.46 -0.28
CA GLN A 53 35.83 -5.85 -0.61
C GLN A 53 35.16 -6.61 0.53
N LYS A 54 35.87 -7.55 1.17
CA LYS A 54 35.33 -8.29 2.34
C LYS A 54 35.09 -7.38 3.54
N GLU A 55 36.01 -6.45 3.81
CA GLU A 55 35.85 -5.44 4.86
C GLU A 55 34.68 -4.50 4.57
N ALA A 56 34.49 -4.09 3.31
CA ALA A 56 33.37 -3.27 2.90
C ALA A 56 32.03 -4.01 3.03
N LEU A 57 31.96 -5.30 2.69
CA LEU A 57 30.76 -6.13 2.89
C LEU A 57 30.42 -6.27 4.37
N LEU A 58 31.41 -6.56 5.23
CA LEU A 58 31.21 -6.66 6.68
C LEU A 58 30.74 -5.32 7.27
N ALA A 59 31.29 -4.19 6.79
CA ALA A 59 30.85 -2.86 7.18
C ALA A 59 29.40 -2.57 6.77
N LEU A 60 28.99 -3.07 5.60
CA LEU A 60 27.62 -2.92 5.09
C LEU A 60 26.63 -3.75 5.91
N GLU A 61 26.95 -5.01 6.20
CA GLU A 61 26.16 -5.87 7.11
C GLU A 61 26.05 -5.24 8.51
N ASN A 62 27.15 -4.72 9.07
CA ASN A 62 27.13 -4.03 10.36
C ASN A 62 26.26 -2.76 10.35
N ALA A 63 26.25 -2.02 9.24
CA ALA A 63 25.40 -0.85 9.05
C ALA A 63 23.91 -1.22 8.96
N GLU A 64 23.57 -2.31 8.29
CA GLU A 64 22.20 -2.85 8.26
C GLU A 64 21.72 -3.25 9.66
N TRP A 65 22.56 -3.96 10.42
CA TRP A 65 22.25 -4.29 11.81
C TRP A 65 22.06 -3.05 12.69
N ALA A 66 22.90 -2.02 12.52
CA ALA A 66 22.76 -0.76 13.23
C ALA A 66 21.44 -0.05 12.88
N LEU A 67 21.02 -0.11 11.62
CA LEU A 67 19.74 0.46 11.16
C LEU A 67 18.55 -0.27 11.78
N ILE A 68 18.58 -1.61 11.84
CA ILE A 68 17.54 -2.41 12.51
C ILE A 68 17.45 -2.06 13.99
N VAL A 69 18.59 -1.92 14.67
CA VAL A 69 18.62 -1.53 16.09
C VAL A 69 18.08 -0.11 16.27
N ALA A 70 18.45 0.83 15.41
CA ALA A 70 17.93 2.20 15.42
C ALA A 70 16.42 2.28 15.16
N GLN A 71 15.88 1.44 14.27
CA GLN A 71 14.43 1.30 14.08
C GLN A 71 13.77 0.80 15.36
N ARG A 72 14.30 -0.26 15.98
CA ARG A 72 13.74 -0.79 17.24
C ARG A 72 13.78 0.21 18.38
N THR A 73 14.83 1.02 18.50
CA THR A 73 14.92 2.06 19.52
C THR A 73 13.93 3.19 19.24
N ARG A 74 13.76 3.59 17.97
CA ARG A 74 12.71 4.52 17.53
C ARG A 74 11.32 4.01 17.89
N ASP A 75 10.98 2.77 17.51
CA ASP A 75 9.68 2.15 17.83
C ASP A 75 9.43 2.06 19.34
N LYS A 76 10.50 1.87 20.12
CA LYS A 76 10.43 1.87 21.60
C LYS A 76 10.17 3.27 22.14
N ALA A 77 10.81 4.29 21.57
CA ALA A 77 10.60 5.69 21.94
C ALA A 77 9.19 6.17 21.56
N GLU A 78 8.71 5.84 20.36
CA GLU A 78 7.35 6.16 19.91
C GLU A 78 6.28 5.49 20.80
N ARG A 79 6.49 4.23 21.20
CA ARG A 79 5.61 3.57 22.19
C ARG A 79 5.63 4.23 23.56
N ALA A 80 6.79 4.70 24.02
CA ALA A 80 6.91 5.41 25.28
C ALA A 80 6.20 6.77 25.24
N LEU A 81 6.31 7.49 24.13
CA LEU A 81 5.60 8.74 23.88
C LEU A 81 4.07 8.51 23.91
N TRP A 82 3.59 7.53 23.16
CA TRP A 82 2.17 7.16 23.15
C TRP A 82 1.66 6.79 24.55
N SER A 83 2.45 6.05 25.33
CA SER A 83 2.09 5.72 26.72
C SER A 83 2.05 6.95 27.64
N ALA A 84 2.88 7.96 27.40
CA ALA A 84 2.85 9.22 28.15
C ALA A 84 1.60 10.04 27.77
N ASP A 85 1.31 10.17 26.49
CA ASP A 85 0.11 10.86 25.98
C ASP A 85 -1.17 10.20 26.49
N GLU A 86 -1.21 8.86 26.57
CA GLU A 86 -2.34 8.13 27.13
C GLU A 86 -2.58 8.45 28.61
N LYS A 87 -1.52 8.61 29.41
CA LYS A 87 -1.65 9.04 30.82
C LYS A 87 -2.22 10.45 30.93
N VAL A 88 -1.73 11.37 30.10
CA VAL A 88 -2.23 12.75 30.06
C VAL A 88 -3.71 12.77 29.65
N ASN A 89 -4.09 12.00 28.62
CA ASN A 89 -5.48 11.85 28.20
C ASN A 89 -6.36 11.27 29.31
N THR A 90 -5.86 10.27 30.04
CA THR A 90 -6.60 9.67 31.17
C THR A 90 -6.88 10.71 32.26
N LEU A 91 -5.90 11.55 32.61
CA LEU A 91 -6.06 12.60 33.61
C LEU A 91 -7.08 13.65 33.16
N ARG A 92 -6.96 14.14 31.93
CA ARG A 92 -7.87 15.14 31.36
C ARG A 92 -9.32 14.64 31.27
N MET A 93 -9.51 13.38 30.88
CA MET A 93 -10.85 12.80 30.70
C MET A 93 -11.48 12.33 32.01
N ALA A 94 -10.68 12.09 33.05
CA ALA A 94 -11.16 11.81 34.40
C ALA A 94 -11.77 13.03 35.11
N GLU A 95 -11.61 14.25 34.55
CA GLU A 95 -12.27 15.46 35.04
C GLU A 95 -13.80 15.39 34.90
N LEU A 96 -14.30 14.61 33.94
CA LEU A 96 -15.72 14.44 33.69
C LEU A 96 -16.31 13.30 34.54
N PRO A 97 -17.38 13.54 35.31
CA PRO A 97 -18.06 12.51 36.09
C PRO A 97 -18.61 11.37 35.23
N ARG A 98 -18.73 10.17 35.82
CA ARG A 98 -19.25 8.96 35.15
C ARG A 98 -20.62 9.19 34.49
N ASP A 99 -21.49 9.95 35.13
CA ASP A 99 -22.85 10.21 34.64
C ASP A 99 -22.85 11.00 33.33
N ILE A 100 -21.88 11.91 33.17
CA ILE A 100 -21.69 12.66 31.92
C ILE A 100 -21.18 11.73 30.83
N TRP A 101 -20.23 10.85 31.14
CA TRP A 101 -19.76 9.84 30.19
C TRP A 101 -20.88 8.89 29.75
N GLN A 102 -21.73 8.48 30.67
CA GLN A 102 -22.91 7.67 30.34
C GLN A 102 -23.84 8.41 29.38
N LYS A 103 -24.11 9.69 29.64
CA LYS A 103 -24.94 10.53 28.76
C LYS A 103 -24.32 10.70 27.36
N ILE A 104 -23.02 10.96 27.27
CA ILE A 104 -22.30 11.07 25.99
C ILE A 104 -22.46 9.78 25.19
N VAL A 105 -22.22 8.64 25.81
CA VAL A 105 -22.26 7.34 25.16
C VAL A 105 -23.68 6.92 24.77
N ASP A 106 -24.69 7.33 25.54
CA ASP A 106 -26.09 6.91 25.32
C ASP A 106 -26.87 7.83 24.39
N GLU A 107 -26.64 9.14 24.47
CA GLU A 107 -27.40 10.15 23.71
C GLU A 107 -26.66 10.66 22.48
N TYR A 108 -25.32 10.76 22.54
CA TYR A 108 -24.53 11.45 21.51
C TYR A 108 -23.70 10.52 20.64
N LEU A 109 -23.45 9.27 21.06
CA LEU A 109 -22.66 8.33 20.30
C LEU A 109 -23.55 7.30 19.58
N HIS A 110 -23.46 7.28 18.25
CA HIS A 110 -24.21 6.30 17.48
C HIS A 110 -23.71 4.87 17.79
N PRO A 111 -24.58 3.85 17.94
CA PRO A 111 -24.18 2.50 18.34
C PRO A 111 -23.11 1.87 17.45
N ASN A 112 -23.09 2.21 16.17
CA ASN A 112 -22.07 1.73 15.24
C ASN A 112 -20.71 2.40 15.40
N ASP A 113 -20.67 3.63 15.90
CA ASP A 113 -19.45 4.40 16.08
C ASP A 113 -18.78 4.06 17.41
N MET A 114 -19.48 3.33 18.27
CA MET A 114 -19.01 2.82 19.57
C MET A 114 -17.66 2.08 19.45
N PHE A 115 -17.50 1.28 18.40
CA PHE A 115 -16.25 0.55 18.19
C PHE A 115 -15.10 1.50 17.81
N ALA A 116 -15.33 2.43 16.89
CA ALA A 116 -14.33 3.44 16.51
C ALA A 116 -13.94 4.29 17.72
N PHE A 117 -14.93 4.80 18.45
CA PHE A 117 -14.74 5.58 19.68
C PHE A 117 -13.86 4.83 20.70
N ALA A 118 -14.21 3.58 21.01
CA ALA A 118 -13.46 2.75 21.95
C ALA A 118 -12.02 2.44 21.48
N MET A 119 -11.72 2.54 20.19
CA MET A 119 -10.40 2.24 19.64
C MET A 119 -9.46 3.44 19.57
N THR A 120 -9.95 4.66 19.83
CA THR A 120 -9.11 5.87 19.83
C THR A 120 -8.19 5.98 21.04
N CYS A 121 -8.62 5.55 22.24
CA CYS A 121 -7.79 5.51 23.44
C CYS A 121 -8.23 4.44 24.45
N LYS A 122 -7.33 3.99 25.32
CA LYS A 122 -7.66 2.99 26.35
C LYS A 122 -8.72 3.48 27.34
N PHE A 123 -8.72 4.77 27.68
CA PHE A 123 -9.72 5.33 28.58
C PHE A 123 -11.16 5.13 28.05
N PHE A 124 -11.42 5.46 26.77
CA PHE A 124 -12.73 5.22 26.17
C PHE A 124 -13.05 3.74 26.04
N ARG A 125 -12.06 2.91 25.76
CA ARG A 125 -12.24 1.45 25.75
C ARG A 125 -12.68 0.91 27.10
N ASP A 126 -12.08 1.38 28.18
CA ASP A 126 -12.40 0.91 29.52
C ASP A 126 -13.71 1.53 30.00
N THR A 127 -13.97 2.81 29.71
CA THR A 127 -15.26 3.47 29.97
C THR A 127 -16.42 2.76 29.28
N THR A 128 -16.29 2.39 28.01
CA THR A 128 -17.35 1.66 27.27
C THR A 128 -17.60 0.26 27.83
N LYS A 129 -16.57 -0.43 28.32
CA LYS A 129 -16.72 -1.70 29.05
C LYS A 129 -17.39 -1.51 30.40
N ASP A 130 -17.00 -0.49 31.16
CA ASP A 130 -17.54 -0.18 32.49
C ASP A 130 -19.02 0.23 32.44
N LEU A 131 -19.44 0.81 31.32
CA LEU A 131 -20.84 1.11 31.01
C LEU A 131 -21.60 -0.10 30.42
N GLY A 132 -20.94 -1.26 30.28
CA GLY A 132 -21.55 -2.50 29.78
C GLY A 132 -21.96 -2.44 28.31
N LYS A 133 -21.38 -1.53 27.52
CA LYS A 133 -21.76 -1.36 26.11
C LYS A 133 -21.11 -2.42 25.24
N LYS A 134 -21.92 -3.00 24.35
CA LYS A 134 -21.45 -4.04 23.44
C LYS A 134 -20.74 -3.41 22.26
N MET A 135 -19.43 -3.66 22.14
CA MET A 135 -18.66 -3.29 20.96
C MET A 135 -18.92 -4.30 19.84
N GLU A 136 -19.60 -3.87 18.78
CA GLU A 136 -19.77 -4.71 17.59
C GLU A 136 -18.53 -4.61 16.70
N THR A 137 -17.64 -5.61 16.79
CA THR A 137 -16.34 -5.61 16.08
C THR A 137 -16.39 -6.25 14.68
N ASN A 138 -17.54 -6.78 14.28
CA ASN A 138 -17.61 -7.69 13.13
C ASN A 138 -18.05 -6.97 11.85
N LEU A 139 -17.17 -6.07 11.38
CA LEU A 139 -17.25 -5.35 10.11
C LEU A 139 -16.94 -6.24 8.88
N LYS A 140 -17.01 -7.57 9.01
CA LYS A 140 -16.84 -8.43 7.83
C LYS A 140 -17.90 -8.05 6.81
N ALA A 141 -17.49 -7.76 5.58
CA ALA A 141 -18.39 -7.44 4.46
C ALA A 141 -19.60 -8.39 4.40
N ARG A 142 -19.40 -9.69 4.73
CA ARG A 142 -20.46 -10.71 4.83
C ARG A 142 -21.56 -10.42 5.89
N ARG A 143 -21.26 -9.74 7.01
CA ARG A 143 -22.24 -9.34 8.04
C ARG A 143 -22.91 -8.01 7.73
N LEU A 144 -22.22 -7.07 7.08
CA LEU A 144 -22.86 -5.91 6.42
C LEU A 144 -23.89 -6.40 5.37
N LEU A 145 -23.52 -7.41 4.60
CA LEU A 145 -24.41 -8.20 3.72
C LEU A 145 -25.42 -9.10 4.45
N LYS A 146 -25.44 -9.19 5.79
CA LYS A 146 -26.50 -9.86 6.58
C LYS A 146 -27.45 -8.86 7.25
N LEU A 147 -26.96 -7.67 7.64
CA LEU A 147 -27.81 -6.51 7.97
C LEU A 147 -28.78 -6.20 6.80
N ARG A 148 -28.36 -6.56 5.57
CA ARG A 148 -29.14 -6.81 4.34
C ARG A 148 -30.53 -7.45 4.49
N LYS A 149 -30.75 -8.35 5.45
CA LYS A 149 -32.04 -9.09 5.57
C LYS A 149 -32.97 -8.50 6.63
N SER A 150 -32.46 -7.69 7.54
CA SER A 150 -33.22 -7.22 8.71
C SER A 150 -33.87 -5.85 8.54
N GLY A 151 -33.64 -5.15 7.42
CA GLY A 151 -34.19 -3.81 7.16
C GLY A 151 -33.68 -2.69 8.09
N LYS A 152 -32.92 -3.05 9.13
CA LYS A 152 -32.20 -2.14 10.03
C LYS A 152 -30.77 -2.01 9.54
N MET A 153 -30.54 -1.14 8.57
CA MET A 153 -29.17 -0.70 8.29
C MET A 153 -28.86 0.44 9.24
N ALA A 154 -27.88 0.24 10.11
CA ALA A 154 -27.39 1.29 10.97
C ALA A 154 -26.37 2.11 10.14
N SER A 155 -26.59 3.41 10.00
CA SER A 155 -25.71 4.37 9.33
C SER A 155 -24.50 4.69 10.21
N HIS A 156 -23.29 4.75 9.65
CA HIS A 156 -22.11 5.22 10.38
C HIS A 156 -21.94 6.73 10.17
N SER A 157 -21.45 7.45 11.17
CA SER A 157 -21.20 8.89 11.04
C SER A 157 -19.94 9.19 10.23
N MET A 158 -19.80 10.43 9.79
CA MET A 158 -18.55 10.94 9.21
C MET A 158 -17.34 10.64 10.12
N GLY A 159 -17.50 10.75 11.44
CA GLY A 159 -16.43 10.47 12.40
C GLY A 159 -15.92 9.02 12.33
N TRP A 160 -16.79 8.05 12.06
CA TRP A 160 -16.37 6.67 11.83
C TRP A 160 -15.59 6.51 10.53
N PHE A 161 -16.03 7.19 9.45
CA PHE A 161 -15.32 7.15 8.17
C PHE A 161 -13.92 7.78 8.28
N LEU A 162 -13.80 8.93 8.95
CA LEU A 162 -12.51 9.55 9.27
C LEU A 162 -11.61 8.62 10.07
N TRP A 163 -12.17 7.94 11.07
CA TRP A 163 -11.41 6.97 11.86
C TRP A 163 -10.92 5.78 11.03
N VAL A 164 -11.76 5.18 10.17
CA VAL A 164 -11.33 4.08 9.30
C VAL A 164 -10.32 4.55 8.25
N TRP A 165 -10.48 5.76 7.74
CA TRP A 165 -9.55 6.37 6.78
C TRP A 165 -8.14 6.52 7.35
N ASP A 166 -8.04 7.08 8.56
CA ASP A 166 -6.76 7.37 9.21
C ASP A 166 -6.12 6.12 9.84
N THR A 167 -6.92 5.30 10.53
CA THR A 167 -6.40 4.21 11.38
C THR A 167 -6.73 2.80 10.88
N GLY A 168 -7.66 2.67 9.92
CA GLY A 168 -8.33 1.43 9.57
C GLY A 168 -7.94 0.82 8.23
N SER A 169 -6.76 1.15 7.67
CA SER A 169 -6.30 0.62 6.38
C SER A 169 -6.27 -0.92 6.31
N TYR A 170 -6.17 -1.60 7.46
CA TYR A 170 -6.25 -3.06 7.58
C TYR A 170 -7.68 -3.62 7.75
N LEU A 171 -8.67 -2.77 8.05
CA LEU A 171 -10.07 -3.18 8.24
C LEU A 171 -10.85 -3.17 6.93
N LEU A 172 -10.64 -2.16 6.10
CA LEU A 172 -11.33 -1.95 4.83
C LEU A 172 -10.36 -1.32 3.82
N GLU A 173 -10.24 -1.90 2.64
CA GLU A 173 -9.54 -1.23 1.54
C GLU A 173 -10.30 0.03 1.12
N HIS A 174 -9.61 1.10 0.71
CA HIS A 174 -10.24 2.36 0.26
C HIS A 174 -11.39 2.22 -0.78
N PRO A 175 -11.38 1.30 -1.77
CA PRO A 175 -12.54 1.08 -2.65
C PRO A 175 -13.80 0.64 -1.89
N ALA A 176 -13.63 -0.10 -0.80
CA ALA A 176 -14.75 -0.57 0.01
C ALA A 176 -15.42 0.59 0.75
N LEU A 177 -14.69 1.67 1.08
CA LEU A 177 -15.26 2.86 1.74
C LEU A 177 -16.18 3.65 0.80
N LEU A 178 -15.79 3.87 -0.46
CA LEU A 178 -16.67 4.52 -1.46
C LEU A 178 -17.96 3.72 -1.66
N ASN A 179 -17.83 2.42 -1.85
CA ASN A 179 -18.97 1.53 -2.02
C ASN A 179 -19.88 1.53 -0.78
N TYR A 180 -19.30 1.64 0.41
CA TYR A 180 -20.05 1.69 1.65
C TYR A 180 -20.78 3.02 1.84
N ALA A 181 -20.14 4.16 1.55
CA ALA A 181 -20.77 5.48 1.55
C ALA A 181 -21.93 5.54 0.56
N ALA A 182 -21.72 5.01 -0.66
CA ALA A 182 -22.74 4.91 -1.69
C ALA A 182 -23.93 4.04 -1.24
N PHE A 183 -23.66 2.89 -0.60
CA PHE A 183 -24.68 2.01 -0.04
C PHE A 183 -25.48 2.66 1.10
N GLN A 184 -24.82 3.43 1.97
CA GLN A 184 -25.50 4.19 3.03
C GLN A 184 -26.34 5.35 2.46
N GLY A 185 -26.03 5.79 1.24
CA GLY A 185 -26.68 6.94 0.61
C GLY A 185 -26.16 8.28 1.13
N SER A 186 -24.97 8.31 1.73
CA SER A 186 -24.39 9.55 2.25
C SER A 186 -23.60 10.28 1.16
N VAL A 187 -24.21 11.33 0.61
CA VAL A 187 -23.58 12.20 -0.40
C VAL A 187 -22.37 12.92 0.17
N GLU A 188 -22.48 13.45 1.39
CA GLU A 188 -21.40 14.16 2.09
C GLU A 188 -20.13 13.32 2.20
N ILE A 189 -20.26 12.07 2.66
CA ILE A 189 -19.12 11.17 2.83
C ILE A 189 -18.55 10.74 1.48
N LEU A 190 -19.42 10.49 0.49
CA LEU A 190 -18.98 10.10 -0.85
C LEU A 190 -18.22 11.23 -1.55
N SER A 191 -18.69 12.48 -1.42
CA SER A 191 -18.02 13.68 -1.92
C SER A 191 -16.67 13.88 -1.23
N TRP A 192 -16.61 13.82 0.09
CA TRP A 192 -15.35 13.90 0.84
C TRP A 192 -14.33 12.83 0.39
N LEU A 193 -14.78 11.59 0.22
CA LEU A 193 -13.90 10.50 -0.26
C LEU A 193 -13.40 10.71 -1.71
N GLN A 194 -14.18 11.37 -2.57
CA GLN A 194 -13.76 11.71 -3.94
C GLN A 194 -12.75 12.86 -3.95
N GLU A 195 -12.88 13.84 -3.05
CA GLU A 195 -11.91 14.93 -2.89
C GLU A 195 -10.55 14.42 -2.39
N GLU A 196 -10.55 13.51 -1.43
CA GLU A 196 -9.33 12.90 -0.89
C GLU A 196 -8.69 11.87 -1.86
N MET A 197 -9.47 11.34 -2.81
CA MET A 197 -9.00 10.38 -3.81
C MET A 197 -9.39 10.78 -5.24
N PRO A 198 -8.82 11.87 -5.78
CA PRO A 198 -9.18 12.37 -7.09
C PRO A 198 -8.86 11.37 -8.22
N ASP A 199 -7.84 10.53 -8.03
CA ASP A 199 -7.46 9.50 -9.01
C ASP A 199 -8.43 8.30 -9.04
N ARG A 200 -9.34 8.21 -8.05
CA ARG A 200 -10.20 7.04 -7.87
C ARG A 200 -11.58 7.28 -8.47
N GLN A 201 -11.77 6.72 -9.66
CA GLN A 201 -13.04 6.76 -10.36
C GLN A 201 -14.11 5.90 -9.68
N LEU A 202 -15.34 6.43 -9.67
CA LEU A 202 -16.56 5.69 -9.36
C LEU A 202 -16.70 4.52 -10.35
N ASN A 203 -16.91 3.31 -9.83
CA ASN A 203 -16.97 2.11 -10.65
C ASN A 203 -18.34 1.42 -10.57
N GLU A 204 -18.50 0.34 -11.34
CA GLU A 204 -19.75 -0.42 -11.44
C GLU A 204 -20.26 -0.90 -10.08
N ASP A 205 -19.34 -1.25 -9.18
CA ASP A 205 -19.69 -1.63 -7.81
C ASP A 205 -20.32 -0.45 -7.08
N THR A 206 -19.74 0.75 -7.16
CA THR A 206 -20.28 1.94 -6.49
C THR A 206 -21.74 2.21 -6.87
N GLY A 207 -22.07 2.16 -8.16
CA GLY A 207 -23.46 2.31 -8.62
C GLY A 207 -24.37 1.15 -8.20
N ARG A 208 -23.85 -0.08 -8.19
CA ARG A 208 -24.58 -1.26 -7.69
C ARG A 208 -24.92 -1.12 -6.20
N TRP A 209 -23.97 -0.68 -5.40
CA TRP A 209 -24.12 -0.45 -3.97
C TRP A 209 -25.07 0.71 -3.69
N ALA A 210 -24.96 1.84 -4.41
CA ALA A 210 -25.93 2.94 -4.33
C ALA A 210 -27.37 2.49 -4.64
N GLY A 211 -27.56 1.75 -5.73
CA GLY A 211 -28.85 1.17 -6.08
C GLY A 211 -29.36 0.24 -4.98
N MET A 212 -28.49 -0.60 -4.43
CA MET A 212 -28.82 -1.51 -3.33
C MET A 212 -29.14 -0.80 -2.01
N GLY A 213 -28.63 0.42 -1.78
CA GLY A 213 -28.97 1.28 -0.64
C GLY A 213 -30.29 2.02 -0.83
N GLY A 214 -30.66 2.30 -2.08
CA GLY A 214 -31.97 2.81 -2.45
C GLY A 214 -32.23 4.28 -2.14
N SER A 215 -31.24 5.02 -1.66
CA SER A 215 -31.32 6.48 -1.55
C SER A 215 -31.39 7.06 -2.97
N VAL A 216 -32.34 7.95 -3.22
CA VAL A 216 -32.45 8.63 -4.53
C VAL A 216 -31.45 9.79 -4.60
N GLU A 217 -31.18 10.46 -3.47
CA GLU A 217 -30.23 11.58 -3.39
C GLU A 217 -28.83 11.16 -3.84
N ILE A 218 -28.36 9.97 -3.43
CA ILE A 218 -27.04 9.46 -3.87
C ILE A 218 -27.04 9.11 -5.36
N LEU A 219 -28.16 8.64 -5.90
CA LEU A 219 -28.27 8.32 -7.33
C LEU A 219 -28.27 9.60 -8.19
N GLU A 220 -28.88 10.67 -7.69
CA GLU A 220 -28.84 11.99 -8.31
C GLU A 220 -27.44 12.60 -8.23
N TYR A 221 -26.77 12.50 -7.07
CA TYR A 221 -25.38 12.92 -6.92
C TYR A 221 -24.46 12.20 -7.91
N LEU A 222 -24.50 10.86 -7.95
CA LEU A 222 -23.71 10.07 -8.90
C LEU A 222 -24.00 10.47 -10.35
N LYS A 223 -25.26 10.76 -10.69
CA LYS A 223 -25.61 11.25 -12.03
C LYS A 223 -24.99 12.62 -12.33
N GLY A 224 -24.88 13.50 -11.32
CA GLY A 224 -24.18 14.78 -11.40
C GLY A 224 -22.67 14.63 -11.65
N GLU A 225 -22.05 13.60 -11.07
CA GLU A 225 -20.65 13.19 -11.30
C GLU A 225 -20.44 12.48 -12.65
N GLU A 226 -21.37 12.64 -13.60
CA GLU A 226 -21.38 11.99 -14.92
C GLU A 226 -21.30 10.45 -14.88
N TYR A 227 -21.61 9.82 -13.75
CA TYR A 227 -21.54 8.36 -13.59
C TYR A 227 -22.59 7.67 -14.45
N GLU A 228 -22.14 6.71 -15.28
CA GLU A 228 -23.04 5.92 -16.12
C GLU A 228 -23.58 4.69 -15.38
N PHE A 229 -24.86 4.76 -15.04
CA PHE A 229 -25.56 3.63 -14.44
C PHE A 229 -25.72 2.46 -15.41
N ARG A 230 -25.23 1.29 -14.99
CA ARG A 230 -25.46 -0.01 -15.64
C ARG A 230 -26.67 -0.73 -15.06
N GLU A 231 -27.10 -1.80 -15.73
CA GLU A 231 -28.22 -2.65 -15.29
C GLU A 231 -28.04 -3.17 -13.85
N ASP A 232 -26.81 -3.37 -13.41
CA ASP A 232 -26.50 -3.90 -12.08
C ASP A 232 -26.90 -2.96 -10.95
N ALA A 233 -26.94 -1.64 -11.18
CA ALA A 233 -27.48 -0.67 -10.24
C ALA A 233 -29.00 -0.82 -10.06
N CYS A 234 -29.74 -0.99 -11.15
CA CYS A 234 -31.18 -1.24 -11.14
C CYS A 234 -31.50 -2.60 -10.51
N ARG A 235 -30.73 -3.65 -10.82
CA ARG A 235 -30.82 -4.96 -10.15
C ARG A 235 -30.51 -4.85 -8.65
N GLY A 236 -29.55 -4.00 -8.28
CA GLY A 236 -29.24 -3.65 -6.88
C GLY A 236 -30.47 -3.11 -6.16
N ALA A 237 -31.13 -2.10 -6.73
CA ALA A 237 -32.36 -1.51 -6.18
C ALA A 237 -33.53 -2.51 -6.10
N ALA A 238 -33.67 -3.38 -7.11
CA ALA A 238 -34.67 -4.44 -7.07
C ALA A 238 -34.40 -5.46 -5.95
N ARG A 239 -33.14 -5.87 -5.78
CA ARG A 239 -32.72 -6.76 -4.68
C ARG A 239 -32.88 -6.12 -3.30
N GLY A 240 -32.69 -4.81 -3.19
CA GLY A 240 -32.92 -4.04 -1.98
C GLY A 240 -34.41 -3.75 -1.70
N GLY A 241 -35.30 -4.00 -2.65
CA GLY A 241 -36.73 -3.69 -2.53
C GLY A 241 -37.06 -2.19 -2.57
N HIS A 242 -36.16 -1.37 -3.14
CA HIS A 242 -36.27 0.09 -3.10
C HIS A 242 -37.11 0.63 -4.25
N LEU A 243 -38.43 0.63 -4.08
CA LEU A 243 -39.39 1.06 -5.11
C LEU A 243 -39.16 2.51 -5.61
N LYS A 244 -38.73 3.43 -4.73
CA LYS A 244 -38.42 4.82 -5.12
C LYS A 244 -37.22 4.88 -6.08
N ALA A 245 -36.14 4.19 -5.76
CA ALA A 245 -34.97 4.07 -6.63
C ALA A 245 -35.31 3.40 -7.98
N LEU A 246 -36.16 2.37 -7.98
CA LEU A 246 -36.62 1.72 -9.23
C LEU A 246 -37.44 2.66 -10.12
N LYS A 247 -38.32 3.49 -9.54
CA LYS A 247 -39.05 4.52 -10.28
C LYS A 247 -38.09 5.56 -10.87
N TRP A 248 -37.10 5.97 -10.10
CA TRP A 248 -36.05 6.88 -10.56
C TRP A 248 -35.27 6.27 -11.74
N PHE A 249 -34.77 5.03 -11.61
CA PHE A 249 -34.09 4.34 -12.71
C PHE A 249 -34.97 4.23 -13.95
N ARG A 250 -36.27 3.92 -13.80
CA ARG A 250 -37.21 3.89 -14.93
C ARG A 250 -37.33 5.26 -15.59
N GLN A 251 -37.42 6.35 -14.84
CA GLN A 251 -37.45 7.72 -15.40
C GLN A 251 -36.15 8.07 -16.12
N GLN A 252 -34.99 7.73 -15.56
CA GLN A 252 -33.70 8.00 -16.19
C GLN A 252 -33.45 7.14 -17.43
N LEU A 253 -33.88 5.87 -17.44
CA LEU A 253 -33.76 4.97 -18.58
C LEU A 253 -34.75 5.31 -19.72
N LEU A 254 -35.85 6.01 -19.42
CA LEU A 254 -36.74 6.55 -20.44
C LEU A 254 -36.13 7.77 -21.17
N LEU A 255 -35.06 8.37 -20.62
CA LEU A 255 -34.34 9.51 -21.21
C LEU A 255 -33.14 9.10 -22.08
N LYS A 256 -32.69 7.84 -22.05
CA LYS A 256 -31.69 7.30 -22.99
C LYS A 256 -32.34 6.25 -23.91
N PRO A 257 -31.96 6.16 -25.20
CA PRO A 257 -32.48 5.12 -26.10
C PRO A 257 -31.78 3.78 -25.82
N ILE A 258 -31.86 3.24 -24.61
CA ILE A 258 -31.45 1.86 -24.29
C ILE A 258 -32.66 0.95 -24.53
N ARG A 259 -33.17 0.98 -25.77
CA ARG A 259 -34.03 -0.09 -26.30
C ARG A 259 -33.12 -1.16 -26.85
N GLN A 260 -32.67 -2.09 -26.01
CA GLN A 260 -32.30 -3.47 -26.39
C GLN A 260 -31.70 -4.18 -25.16
N ARG A 261 -32.55 -4.68 -24.24
CA ARG A 261 -32.34 -5.89 -23.39
C ARG A 261 -33.21 -5.97 -22.13
N LEU A 262 -33.88 -4.90 -21.71
CA LEU A 262 -34.67 -4.89 -20.46
C LEU A 262 -36.02 -5.62 -20.51
N VAL A 263 -36.45 -6.14 -21.67
CA VAL A 263 -37.71 -6.90 -21.79
C VAL A 263 -37.68 -8.20 -20.96
N GLY A 264 -36.49 -8.72 -20.59
CA GLY A 264 -36.36 -9.97 -19.84
C GLY A 264 -36.48 -9.87 -18.31
N VAL A 265 -36.19 -8.73 -17.68
CA VAL A 265 -36.07 -8.66 -16.20
C VAL A 265 -37.33 -8.09 -15.54
N VAL A 266 -38.11 -7.27 -16.24
CA VAL A 266 -39.31 -6.63 -15.67
C VAL A 266 -40.52 -7.57 -15.63
N MET A 267 -40.56 -8.63 -16.46
CA MET A 267 -41.68 -9.59 -16.46
C MET A 267 -41.68 -10.60 -15.31
N VAL A 268 -40.61 -10.74 -14.52
CA VAL A 268 -40.55 -11.76 -13.44
C VAL A 268 -41.09 -11.23 -12.09
N VAL A 269 -41.46 -9.95 -12.01
CA VAL A 269 -42.03 -9.36 -10.77
C VAL A 269 -43.56 -9.22 -10.83
N TYR A 270 -44.18 -9.57 -11.96
CA TYR A 270 -45.63 -9.61 -12.12
C TYR A 270 -46.06 -10.93 -12.76
N HIS A 271 -45.93 -12.03 -12.01
CA HIS A 271 -46.81 -13.20 -12.11
C HIS A 271 -46.83 -13.95 -10.79
#